data_AF-A0A8D8ABS5-F1
#
_entry.id   AF-A0A8D8ABS5-F1
#
_cell.length_a   1.000
_cell.length_b   1.000
_cell.length_c   1.000
_cell.angle_alpha   90.00
_cell.angle_beta   90.00
_cell.angle_gamma   90.00
#
_symmetry.space_group_name_H-M   'P 1'
#
loop_
_entity.id
_entity.type
_entity.pdbx_description
1 polymer ?
#
loop_
_entity_poly.entity_id
_entity_poly.type
_entity_poly.pdbx_seq_one_letter_code
_entity_poly.pdbx_strand_id
1 'polypeptide(L)'
;FMNMYKMDMFLEKGKVFTIYNKLMMKQTYMLFTFLYNSMDWDTYYKNVIWARENVNEGMFIYAITLTVLHRTDLKGIILPAIYEIYPYYFFNTDMIRSVNYRKMYDPKFGFYGNGKYNVVYSNYTLTYPTEYKVYGDFNLNYYYEDVGLNSFYYYFMMDYPFFLGGDEFGLFKDRRGEMYF
;
A
#
# COMPACT_ATOMS: atom_id res chain seq x y z
N PHE A 1 -14.66 -9.93 -13.69
CA PHE A 1 -14.83 -9.33 -12.36
C PHE A 1 -16.12 -9.81 -11.67
N MET A 2 -17.31 -9.32 -12.06
CA MET A 2 -18.57 -9.57 -11.35
C MET A 2 -18.91 -11.04 -11.08
N ASN A 3 -18.60 -11.95 -12.00
CA ASN A 3 -18.86 -13.38 -11.80
C ASN A 3 -18.03 -13.96 -10.63
N MET A 4 -16.75 -13.60 -10.51
CA MET A 4 -15.91 -14.06 -9.40
C MET A 4 -16.30 -13.42 -8.07
N TYR A 5 -16.73 -12.16 -8.09
CA TYR A 5 -17.24 -11.49 -6.90
C TYR A 5 -18.52 -12.17 -6.39
N LYS A 6 -19.48 -12.48 -7.28
CA LYS A 6 -20.72 -13.20 -6.92
C LYS A 6 -20.49 -14.63 -6.41
N MET A 7 -19.38 -15.26 -6.78
CA MET A 7 -18.99 -16.58 -6.31
C MET A 7 -18.23 -16.54 -4.96
N ASP A 8 -18.13 -15.37 -4.33
CA ASP A 8 -17.40 -15.14 -3.08
C ASP A 8 -15.94 -15.63 -3.12
N MET A 9 -15.32 -15.49 -4.29
CA MET A 9 -13.96 -15.95 -4.54
C MET A 9 -12.90 -14.89 -4.26
N PHE A 10 -13.28 -13.74 -3.70
CA PHE A 10 -12.34 -12.67 -3.36
C PHE A 10 -11.73 -12.88 -1.98
N LEU A 11 -10.55 -12.29 -1.75
CA LEU A 11 -9.96 -12.28 -0.42
C LEU A 11 -10.90 -11.55 0.56
N GLU A 12 -11.20 -12.20 1.68
CA GLU A 12 -12.01 -11.63 2.75
C GLU A 12 -11.36 -10.35 3.34
N LYS A 13 -12.19 -9.45 3.86
CA LYS A 13 -11.73 -8.24 4.56
C LYS A 13 -10.95 -8.60 5.83
N GLY A 14 -9.93 -7.82 6.16
CA GLY A 14 -9.07 -8.04 7.32
C GLY A 14 -8.05 -9.19 7.16
N LYS A 15 -8.08 -9.97 6.09
CA LYS A 15 -7.02 -10.94 5.77
C LYS A 15 -5.80 -10.23 5.20
N VAL A 16 -4.61 -10.80 5.44
CA VAL A 16 -3.36 -10.28 4.89
C VAL A 16 -3.35 -10.45 3.37
N PHE A 17 -3.15 -9.33 2.68
CA PHE A 17 -3.00 -9.28 1.24
C PHE A 17 -1.53 -9.33 0.83
N THR A 18 -1.23 -10.06 -0.25
CA THR A 18 0.06 -10.00 -0.93
C THR A 18 -0.12 -10.17 -2.44
N ILE A 19 0.54 -9.31 -3.22
CA ILE A 19 0.50 -9.40 -4.68
C ILE A 19 1.25 -10.62 -5.21
N TYR A 20 2.11 -11.24 -4.41
CA TYR A 20 2.89 -12.41 -4.82
C TYR A 20 2.10 -13.72 -4.75
N ASN A 21 0.93 -13.73 -4.11
CA ASN A 21 0.03 -14.87 -4.18
C ASN A 21 -0.75 -14.84 -5.50
N LYS A 22 -0.65 -15.91 -6.31
CA LYS A 22 -1.27 -15.98 -7.64
C LYS A 22 -2.78 -15.73 -7.66
N LEU A 23 -3.52 -16.17 -6.63
CA LEU A 23 -4.96 -15.95 -6.54
C LEU A 23 -5.28 -14.49 -6.23
N MET A 24 -4.60 -13.93 -5.22
CA MET A 24 -4.74 -12.51 -4.85
C MET A 24 -4.34 -11.59 -5.99
N MET A 25 -3.26 -11.92 -6.72
CA MET A 25 -2.82 -11.21 -7.91
C MET A 25 -3.89 -11.20 -9.00
N LYS A 26 -4.50 -12.35 -9.30
CA LYS A 26 -5.57 -12.46 -10.28
C LYS A 26 -6.80 -11.66 -9.88
N GLN A 27 -7.18 -11.69 -8.60
CA GLN A 27 -8.28 -10.87 -8.05
C GLN A 27 -7.98 -9.38 -8.20
N THR A 28 -6.75 -8.97 -7.86
CA THR A 28 -6.27 -7.57 -7.97
C THR A 28 -6.28 -7.11 -9.42
N TYR A 29 -5.78 -7.93 -10.35
CA TYR A 29 -5.83 -7.64 -11.79
C TYR A 29 -7.27 -7.42 -12.25
N MET A 30 -8.21 -8.29 -11.86
CA MET A 30 -9.62 -8.10 -12.23
C MET A 30 -10.25 -6.85 -11.64
N LEU A 31 -9.91 -6.48 -10.40
CA LEU A 31 -10.37 -5.24 -9.78
C LEU A 31 -9.79 -4.03 -10.49
N PHE A 32 -8.49 -4.04 -10.77
CA PHE A 32 -7.81 -3.00 -11.54
C PHE A 32 -8.45 -2.83 -12.91
N THR A 33 -8.65 -3.90 -13.68
CA THR A 33 -9.30 -3.84 -15.00
C THR A 33 -10.74 -3.31 -14.91
N PHE A 34 -11.48 -3.65 -13.85
CA PHE A 34 -12.83 -3.13 -13.63
C PHE A 34 -12.82 -1.61 -13.39
N LEU A 35 -11.93 -1.12 -12.53
CA LEU A 35 -11.81 0.31 -12.24
C LEU A 35 -11.22 1.07 -13.43
N TYR A 36 -10.14 0.57 -14.04
CA TYR A 36 -9.44 1.17 -15.17
C TYR A 36 -10.36 1.40 -16.37
N ASN A 37 -11.24 0.45 -16.68
CA ASN A 37 -12.19 0.55 -17.79
C ASN A 37 -13.51 1.29 -17.44
N SER A 38 -13.56 2.03 -16.33
CA SER A 38 -14.70 2.91 -16.04
C SER A 38 -14.77 4.02 -17.09
N MET A 39 -15.94 4.19 -17.71
CA MET A 39 -16.16 5.07 -18.87
C MET A 39 -15.83 6.54 -18.58
N ASP A 40 -16.25 7.05 -17.43
CA ASP A 40 -16.15 8.44 -17.02
C ASP A 40 -15.84 8.56 -15.52
N TRP A 41 -15.54 9.77 -15.07
CA TRP A 41 -15.21 10.06 -13.68
C TRP A 41 -16.32 9.67 -12.71
N ASP A 42 -17.59 9.94 -13.04
CA ASP A 42 -18.70 9.64 -12.14
C ASP A 42 -18.88 8.14 -11.94
N THR A 43 -18.71 7.34 -13.00
CA THR A 43 -18.72 5.88 -12.91
C THR A 43 -17.51 5.36 -12.15
N TYR A 44 -16.31 5.90 -12.43
CA TYR A 44 -15.09 5.53 -11.71
C TYR A 44 -15.22 5.78 -10.21
N TYR A 45 -15.70 6.97 -9.83
CA TYR A 45 -15.92 7.37 -8.44
C TYR A 45 -16.90 6.44 -7.71
N LYS A 46 -18.03 6.12 -8.33
CA LYS A 46 -19.01 5.16 -7.77
C LYS A 46 -18.41 3.75 -7.63
N ASN A 47 -17.64 3.31 -8.61
CA ASN A 47 -16.97 2.02 -8.58
C ASN A 47 -15.90 1.95 -7.48
N VAL A 48 -15.18 3.06 -7.25
CA VAL A 48 -14.22 3.19 -6.15
C VAL A 48 -14.90 3.12 -4.79
N ILE A 49 -16.02 3.84 -4.59
CA ILE A 49 -16.81 3.76 -3.35
C ILE A 49 -17.28 2.32 -3.13
N TRP A 50 -17.81 1.68 -4.17
CA TRP A 50 -18.24 0.29 -4.07
C TRP A 50 -17.08 -0.64 -3.72
N ALA A 51 -15.91 -0.49 -4.36
CA ALA A 51 -14.74 -1.32 -4.09
C ALA A 51 -14.21 -1.14 -2.66
N ARG A 52 -14.28 0.09 -2.12
CA ARG A 52 -13.85 0.40 -0.75
C ARG A 52 -14.64 -0.40 0.29
N GLU A 53 -15.94 -0.56 0.07
CA GLU A 53 -16.81 -1.26 1.01
C GLU A 53 -16.74 -2.78 0.86
N ASN A 54 -16.56 -3.27 -0.38
CA ASN A 54 -16.79 -4.67 -0.73
C ASN A 54 -15.52 -5.52 -0.95
N VAL A 55 -14.33 -4.91 -0.99
CA VAL A 55 -13.07 -5.63 -1.23
C VAL A 55 -12.11 -5.50 -0.04
N ASN A 56 -11.21 -6.47 0.11
CA ASN A 56 -10.10 -6.41 1.05
C ASN A 56 -9.31 -5.08 0.95
N GLU A 57 -8.94 -4.54 2.10
CA GLU A 57 -8.37 -3.21 2.26
C GLU A 57 -7.03 -3.06 1.53
N GLY A 58 -6.15 -4.05 1.62
CA GLY A 58 -4.84 -4.03 0.97
C GLY A 58 -4.95 -4.17 -0.54
N MET A 59 -5.85 -5.05 -1.01
CA MET A 59 -6.12 -5.20 -2.45
C MET A 59 -6.74 -3.94 -3.06
N PHE A 60 -7.65 -3.30 -2.32
CA PHE A 60 -8.28 -2.04 -2.72
C PHE A 60 -7.25 -0.91 -2.87
N ILE A 61 -6.38 -0.71 -1.87
CA ILE A 61 -5.32 0.30 -1.92
C ILE A 61 -4.42 0.04 -3.13
N TYR A 62 -3.98 -1.21 -3.31
CA TYR A 62 -3.13 -1.60 -4.44
C TYR A 62 -3.80 -1.27 -5.80
N ALA A 63 -5.06 -1.67 -5.99
CA ALA A 63 -5.78 -1.43 -7.23
C ALA A 63 -6.02 0.05 -7.50
N ILE A 64 -6.35 0.85 -6.49
CA ILE A 64 -6.52 2.31 -6.66
C ILE A 64 -5.21 2.98 -7.04
N THR A 65 -4.11 2.67 -6.35
CA THR A 65 -2.80 3.24 -6.69
C THR A 65 -2.46 2.97 -8.15
N LEU A 66 -2.66 1.74 -8.62
CA LEU A 66 -2.48 1.41 -10.03
C LEU A 66 -3.40 2.23 -10.95
N THR A 67 -4.69 2.34 -10.63
CA THR A 67 -5.59 3.10 -11.51
C THR A 67 -5.23 4.58 -11.60
N VAL A 68 -4.79 5.20 -10.51
CA VAL A 68 -4.41 6.62 -10.50
C VAL A 68 -3.12 6.85 -11.30
N LEU A 69 -2.15 5.92 -11.22
CA LEU A 69 -0.90 6.04 -11.96
C LEU A 69 -1.06 5.78 -13.46
N HIS A 70 -1.93 4.82 -13.83
CA HIS A 70 -2.03 4.36 -15.23
C HIS A 70 -3.16 5.02 -16.03
N ARG A 71 -4.24 5.50 -15.39
CA ARG A 71 -5.33 6.17 -16.12
C ARG A 71 -4.92 7.58 -16.54
N THR A 72 -5.23 7.93 -17.78
CA THR A 72 -4.85 9.23 -18.37
C THR A 72 -5.62 10.41 -17.79
N ASP A 73 -6.88 10.23 -17.39
CA ASP A 73 -7.73 11.26 -16.80
C ASP A 73 -7.37 11.59 -15.34
N LEU A 74 -6.64 10.69 -14.67
CA LEU A 74 -6.23 10.86 -13.27
C LEU A 74 -4.80 11.43 -13.13
N LYS A 75 -4.13 11.72 -14.25
CA LYS A 75 -2.80 12.30 -14.25
C LYS A 75 -2.79 13.64 -13.53
N GLY A 76 -1.87 13.79 -12.59
CA GLY A 76 -1.74 14.98 -11.75
C GLY A 76 -2.49 14.90 -10.42
N ILE A 77 -3.30 13.86 -10.18
CA ILE A 77 -3.81 13.57 -8.84
C ILE A 77 -2.65 13.14 -7.95
N ILE A 78 -2.53 13.79 -6.79
CA ILE A 78 -1.52 13.48 -5.79
C ILE A 78 -2.12 12.45 -4.82
N LEU A 79 -1.49 11.28 -4.73
CA LEU A 79 -1.83 10.29 -3.72
C LEU A 79 -1.13 10.65 -2.39
N PRO A 80 -1.78 10.39 -1.24
CA PRO A 80 -1.08 10.43 0.03
C PRO A 80 0.03 9.37 0.05
N ALA A 81 1.03 9.59 0.89
CA ALA A 81 2.15 8.66 0.96
C ALA A 81 1.70 7.30 1.52
N ILE A 82 2.26 6.21 1.00
CA ILE A 82 1.82 4.86 1.38
C ILE A 82 2.00 4.57 2.88
N TYR A 83 2.99 5.18 3.55
CA TYR A 83 3.17 5.08 5.00
C TYR A 83 2.09 5.80 5.82
N GLU A 84 1.35 6.76 5.23
CA GLU A 84 0.19 7.40 5.86
C GLU A 84 -1.07 6.53 5.72
N ILE A 85 -1.20 5.84 4.59
CA ILE A 85 -2.34 4.96 4.30
C ILE A 85 -2.20 3.63 5.06
N TYR A 86 -1.00 3.05 5.05
CA TYR A 86 -0.75 1.72 5.60
C TYR A 86 0.46 1.67 6.53
N PRO A 87 0.37 2.31 7.71
CA PRO A 87 1.50 2.49 8.64
C PRO A 87 2.05 1.18 9.22
N TYR A 88 1.26 0.10 9.23
CA TYR A 88 1.65 -1.19 9.79
C TYR A 88 2.83 -1.86 9.08
N TYR A 89 3.16 -1.48 7.84
CA TYR A 89 4.35 -1.96 7.14
C TYR A 89 5.60 -1.10 7.34
N PHE A 90 5.45 0.11 7.87
CA PHE A 90 6.53 1.09 7.96
C PHE A 90 7.02 1.31 9.39
N PHE A 91 6.19 0.99 10.38
CA PHE A 91 6.52 1.21 11.78
C PHE A 91 6.58 -0.08 12.58
N ASN A 92 7.56 -0.15 13.47
CA ASN A 92 7.78 -1.28 14.35
C ASN A 92 6.59 -1.52 15.29
N THR A 93 6.41 -2.79 15.67
CA THR A 93 5.30 -3.22 16.53
C THR A 93 5.28 -2.47 17.86
N ASP A 94 6.44 -2.12 18.43
CA ASP A 94 6.54 -1.39 19.69
C ASP A 94 5.95 0.02 19.59
N MET A 95 6.21 0.70 18.46
CA MET A 95 5.60 2.01 18.16
C MET A 95 4.08 1.86 18.03
N ILE A 96 3.59 0.90 17.24
CA ILE A 96 2.16 0.66 17.05
C ILE A 96 1.45 0.35 18.38
N ARG A 97 2.06 -0.49 19.23
CA ARG A 97 1.57 -0.77 20.60
C ARG A 97 1.52 0.48 21.46
N SER A 98 2.55 1.32 21.40
CA SER A 98 2.59 2.58 22.17
C SER A 98 1.48 3.55 21.73
N VAL A 99 1.22 3.67 20.43
CA VAL A 99 0.14 4.49 19.86
C VAL A 99 -1.22 3.96 20.33
N ASN A 100 -1.44 2.65 20.22
CA ASN A 100 -2.70 2.02 20.65
C ASN A 100 -2.94 2.20 22.16
N TYR A 101 -1.90 1.99 22.97
CA TYR A 101 -1.98 2.20 24.42
C TYR A 101 -2.34 3.65 24.76
N ARG A 102 -1.62 4.62 24.18
CA ARG A 102 -1.93 6.05 24.41
C ARG A 102 -3.34 6.39 23.93
N LYS A 103 -3.80 5.84 22.82
CA LYS A 103 -5.16 6.07 22.32
C LYS A 103 -6.24 5.53 23.24
N MET A 104 -5.98 4.45 23.97
CA MET A 104 -6.91 3.86 24.92
C MET A 104 -6.94 4.61 26.26
N TYR A 105 -5.79 5.11 26.73
CA TYR A 105 -5.64 5.59 28.12
C TYR A 105 -5.37 7.09 28.29
N ASP A 106 -4.88 7.79 27.27
CA ASP A 106 -4.63 9.24 27.31
C ASP A 106 -5.74 9.99 26.57
N PRO A 107 -6.67 10.64 27.29
CA PRO A 107 -7.76 11.39 26.67
C PRO A 107 -7.26 12.50 25.75
N LYS A 108 -6.06 13.03 26.00
CA LYS A 108 -5.46 14.12 25.24
C LYS A 108 -4.66 13.64 24.03
N PHE A 109 -4.49 12.33 23.83
CA PHE A 109 -3.74 11.80 22.69
C PHE A 109 -4.61 11.69 21.43
N GLY A 110 -4.16 12.27 20.32
CA GLY A 110 -4.87 12.20 19.03
C GLY A 110 -4.89 13.53 18.30
N PHE A 111 -5.99 13.89 17.62
CA PHE A 111 -6.11 15.13 16.85
C PHE A 111 -6.42 16.35 17.74
N TYR A 112 -5.53 16.67 18.69
CA TYR A 112 -5.65 17.87 19.51
C TYR A 112 -4.98 19.08 18.86
N GLY A 113 -5.51 20.28 19.13
CA GLY A 113 -4.95 21.53 18.61
C GLY A 113 -3.51 21.79 19.06
N ASN A 114 -3.09 21.22 20.18
CA ASN A 114 -1.69 21.23 20.61
C ASN A 114 -0.97 19.97 20.09
N GLY A 115 -0.13 20.16 19.07
CA GLY A 115 0.59 19.08 18.38
C GLY A 115 1.48 18.22 19.28
N LYS A 116 1.87 18.69 20.47
CA LYS A 116 2.63 17.88 21.45
C LYS A 116 1.91 16.58 21.82
N TYR A 117 0.58 16.58 21.83
CA TYR A 117 -0.21 15.40 22.16
C TYR A 117 -0.41 14.43 20.98
N ASN A 118 0.14 14.75 19.81
CA ASN A 118 -0.11 14.04 18.57
C ASN A 118 1.14 13.29 18.09
N VAL A 119 2.23 13.35 18.87
CA VAL A 119 3.56 12.82 18.50
C VAL A 119 3.87 11.55 19.25
N VAL A 120 4.40 10.56 18.53
CA VAL A 120 5.05 9.36 19.06
C VAL A 120 6.42 9.24 18.42
N TYR A 121 7.43 8.94 19.25
CA TYR A 121 8.78 8.67 18.77
C TYR A 121 8.93 7.19 18.44
N SER A 122 9.55 6.91 17.30
CA SER A 122 9.92 5.56 16.87
C SER A 122 11.42 5.51 16.70
N ASN A 123 12.04 4.48 17.24
CA ASN A 123 13.40 4.13 16.86
C ASN A 123 13.34 3.10 15.74
N TYR A 124 14.39 3.07 14.91
CA TYR A 124 14.68 1.93 14.05
C TYR A 124 14.86 0.67 14.89
N THR A 125 14.77 -0.49 14.26
CA THR A 125 14.98 -1.77 14.94
C THR A 125 16.40 -1.81 15.50
N LEU A 126 16.57 -1.43 16.77
CA LEU A 126 17.79 -1.61 17.53
C LEU A 126 17.60 -2.86 18.35
N THR A 127 18.31 -3.93 17.95
CA THR A 127 18.41 -5.16 18.71
C THR A 127 18.84 -4.81 20.12
N TYR A 128 18.05 -5.20 21.13
CA TYR A 128 18.56 -5.33 22.50
C TYR A 128 19.95 -5.98 22.48
N PRO A 129 20.82 -5.80 23.50
CA PRO A 129 22.06 -6.55 23.60
C PRO A 129 21.71 -8.01 23.94
N THR A 130 21.13 -8.75 23.00
CA THR A 130 21.14 -10.20 23.05
C THR A 130 22.56 -10.60 22.70
N GLU A 131 23.12 -11.50 23.50
CA GLU A 131 24.43 -12.14 23.33
C GLU A 131 24.57 -12.91 22.00
N TYR A 132 23.62 -12.74 21.08
CA TYR A 132 23.51 -13.32 19.76
C TYR A 132 23.61 -12.24 18.68
N LYS A 133 24.68 -11.43 18.68
CA LYS A 133 25.14 -10.66 17.51
C LYS A 133 25.68 -11.60 16.43
N VAL A 134 24.90 -12.60 16.00
CA VAL A 134 25.49 -13.70 15.22
C VAL A 134 25.52 -13.39 13.72
N TYR A 135 24.59 -12.63 13.11
CA TYR A 135 24.59 -12.50 11.63
C TYR A 135 23.92 -11.24 11.00
N GLY A 136 24.14 -10.00 11.46
CA GLY A 136 23.46 -8.84 10.84
C GLY A 136 24.21 -7.51 10.84
N ASP A 137 24.11 -6.77 9.72
CA ASP A 137 24.59 -5.39 9.55
C ASP A 137 23.52 -4.38 10.03
N PHE A 138 23.31 -4.35 11.34
CA PHE A 138 22.30 -3.49 11.98
C PHE A 138 22.66 -1.99 11.94
N ASN A 139 23.89 -1.64 11.52
CA ASN A 139 24.34 -0.26 11.43
C ASN A 139 23.57 0.52 10.35
N LEU A 140 22.98 -0.17 9.38
CA LEU A 140 22.28 0.42 8.24
C LEU A 140 20.75 0.41 8.38
N ASN A 141 20.21 0.06 9.56
CA ASN A 141 18.76 0.02 9.75
C ASN A 141 18.08 1.37 9.53
N TYR A 142 18.75 2.48 9.82
CA TYR A 142 18.25 3.81 9.50
C TYR A 142 18.02 4.02 7.99
N TYR A 143 18.77 3.29 7.15
CA TYR A 143 18.63 3.30 5.70
C TYR A 143 17.58 2.28 5.25
N TYR A 144 17.69 1.02 5.67
CA TYR A 144 16.78 -0.04 5.23
C TYR A 144 15.33 0.13 5.70
N GLU A 145 15.12 0.74 6.86
CA GLU A 145 13.78 1.00 7.44
C GLU A 145 13.32 2.44 7.19
N ASP A 146 14.05 3.23 6.38
CA ASP A 146 13.59 4.57 6.02
C ASP A 146 12.24 4.49 5.27
N VAL A 147 11.28 5.30 5.71
CA VAL A 147 9.92 5.30 5.15
C VAL A 147 9.91 5.81 3.71
N GLY A 148 10.82 6.73 3.37
CA GLY A 148 10.98 7.26 2.03
C GLY A 148 11.55 6.23 1.08
N LEU A 149 12.62 5.54 1.47
CA LEU A 149 13.25 4.49 0.66
C LEU A 149 12.29 3.34 0.37
N ASN A 150 11.56 2.87 1.39
CA ASN A 150 10.57 1.80 1.21
C ASN A 150 9.39 2.25 0.34
N SER A 151 8.95 3.50 0.49
CA SER A 151 7.89 4.07 -0.37
C SER A 151 8.34 4.22 -1.81
N PHE A 152 9.58 4.64 -2.04
CA PHE A 152 10.16 4.71 -3.38
C PHE A 152 10.07 3.37 -4.09
N TYR A 153 10.49 2.29 -3.42
CA TYR A 153 10.40 0.95 -4.00
C TYR A 153 8.95 0.52 -4.28
N TYR A 154 8.02 0.85 -3.38
CA TYR A 154 6.58 0.62 -3.61
C TYR A 154 6.09 1.31 -4.89
N TYR A 155 6.35 2.62 -5.05
CA TYR A 155 5.90 3.37 -6.23
C TYR A 155 6.58 2.91 -7.52
N PHE A 156 7.89 2.61 -7.48
CA PHE A 156 8.59 2.01 -8.61
C PHE A 156 7.92 0.71 -9.08
N MET A 157 7.49 -0.14 -8.15
CA MET A 157 6.75 -1.36 -8.46
C MET A 157 5.31 -1.11 -8.95
N MET A 158 4.69 0.02 -8.59
CA MET A 158 3.37 0.41 -9.11
C MET A 158 3.44 1.02 -10.52
N ASP A 159 4.53 1.72 -10.84
CA ASP A 159 4.78 2.26 -12.18
C ASP A 159 5.04 1.13 -13.18
N TYR A 160 5.75 0.08 -12.76
CA TYR A 160 6.03 -1.11 -13.60
C TYR A 160 5.59 -2.44 -12.97
N PRO A 161 4.29 -2.67 -12.71
CA PRO A 161 3.83 -3.87 -12.01
C PRO A 161 4.14 -5.11 -12.82
N PHE A 162 4.88 -6.07 -12.24
CA PHE A 162 5.39 -7.26 -12.96
C PHE A 162 4.30 -8.11 -13.62
N PHE A 163 3.05 -8.01 -13.16
CA PHE A 163 1.91 -8.76 -13.69
C PHE A 163 1.05 -7.96 -14.70
N LEU A 164 1.31 -6.66 -14.86
CA LEU A 164 0.73 -5.85 -15.93
C LEU A 164 1.71 -5.81 -17.12
N GLY A 165 1.16 -5.91 -18.34
CA GLY A 165 1.93 -5.86 -19.58
C GLY A 165 1.03 -5.70 -20.79
N GLY A 166 1.64 -5.46 -21.95
CA GLY A 166 0.95 -5.33 -23.23
C GLY A 166 0.55 -3.90 -23.60
N ASP A 167 -0.07 -3.77 -24.78
CA ASP A 167 -0.50 -2.49 -25.37
C ASP A 167 -1.65 -1.83 -24.59
N GLU A 168 -2.50 -2.64 -23.94
CA GLU A 168 -3.76 -2.20 -23.30
C GLU A 168 -3.57 -1.12 -22.23
N PHE A 169 -2.40 -1.09 -21.58
CA PHE A 169 -2.08 -0.14 -20.50
C PHE A 169 -0.94 0.80 -20.86
N GLY A 170 -0.56 0.88 -22.14
CA GLY A 170 0.52 1.77 -22.61
C GLY A 170 1.94 1.33 -22.22
N LEU A 171 2.12 0.08 -21.78
CA LEU A 171 3.39 -0.45 -21.27
C LEU A 171 4.22 -1.23 -22.32
N PHE A 172 3.74 -1.35 -23.56
CA PHE A 172 4.30 -2.24 -24.60
C PHE A 172 5.63 -1.78 -25.22
N LYS A 173 5.97 -0.49 -25.13
CA LYS A 173 7.21 0.07 -25.71
C LYS A 173 8.08 0.80 -24.71
N ASP A 174 7.83 0.55 -23.42
CA ASP A 174 8.66 1.16 -22.41
C ASP A 174 10.02 0.44 -22.35
N ARG A 175 11.09 1.17 -21.99
CA ARG A 175 12.44 0.63 -21.79
C ARG A 175 12.51 -0.16 -20.48
N ARG A 176 11.50 -0.99 -20.23
CA ARG A 176 11.24 -1.66 -18.95
C ARG A 176 12.41 -2.52 -18.48
N GLY A 177 13.06 -3.23 -19.42
CA GLY A 177 14.25 -4.03 -19.12
C GLY A 177 15.46 -3.18 -18.75
N GLU A 178 15.56 -1.95 -19.25
CA GLU A 178 16.62 -1.01 -18.90
C GLU A 178 16.33 -0.28 -17.58
N MET A 179 15.08 0.13 -17.33
CA MET A 179 14.68 0.72 -16.05
C MET A 179 14.81 -0.26 -14.88
N TYR A 180 14.88 -1.57 -15.17
CA TYR A 180 15.07 -2.62 -14.18
C TYR A 180 16.54 -2.77 -13.71
N PHE A 181 17.52 -2.47 -14.57
CA PHE A 181 18.96 -2.72 -14.33
C PHE A 181 19.73 -1.41 -14.07
#